data_AF-A0A844WXY0-F1
#
_entry.id   AF-A0A844WXY0-F1
#
_cell.length_a   1.000
_cell.length_b   1.000
_cell.length_c   1.000
_cell.angle_alpha   90.00
_cell.angle_beta   90.00
_cell.angle_gamma   90.00
#
_symmetry.space_group_name_H-M   'P 1'
#
loop_
_entity.id
_entity.type
_entity.pdbx_description
1 polymer ?
#
loop_
_entity_poly.entity_id
_entity_poly.type
_entity_poly.pdbx_seq_one_letter_code
_entity_poly.pdbx_strand_id
1 'polypeptide(L)' 'NQRRFRTFNVIDDFNREALGIDIAVSLPAGRITRYLDKLAEYHGYPLKIRVDNGPEFTGKTFIS' A
#
# COMPACT_ATOMS: atom_id res chain seq x y z
N ASN A 1 0.56 -20.93 -18.86
CA ASN A 1 -0.33 -20.09 -18.02
C ASN A 1 0.48 -19.12 -17.17
N GLN A 2 0.85 -17.97 -17.71
CA GLN A 2 1.54 -16.93 -16.93
C GLN A 2 0.49 -16.06 -16.22
N ARG A 3 0.37 -16.20 -14.90
CA ARG A 3 -0.56 -15.41 -14.08
C ARG A 3 0.10 -14.08 -13.74
N ARG A 4 -0.49 -12.97 -14.19
CA ARG A 4 0.01 -11.62 -13.88
C ARG A 4 -0.16 -11.34 -12.38
N PHE A 5 0.91 -10.88 -11.74
CA PHE A 5 0.91 -10.40 -10.36
C PHE A 5 1.01 -8.87 -10.35
N ARG A 6 0.68 -8.28 -9.20
CA ARG A 6 0.78 -6.85 -8.91
C ARG A 6 1.66 -6.67 -7.67
N THR A 7 2.27 -5.51 -7.58
CA THR A 7 3.11 -5.10 -6.45
C THR A 7 2.52 -3.85 -5.82
N PHE A 8 2.37 -3.83 -4.50
CA PHE A 8 2.06 -2.64 -3.74
C PHE A 8 3.33 -2.19 -3.01
N ASN A 9 3.92 -1.08 -3.44
CA ASN A 9 5.18 -0.57 -2.94
C ASN A 9 4.89 0.59 -1.98
N VAL A 10 5.47 0.54 -0.78
CA VAL A 10 5.42 1.63 0.19
C VAL A 10 6.82 2.19 0.32
N ILE A 11 6.97 3.47 0.01
CA ILE A 11 8.26 4.15 -0.06
C ILE A 11 8.14 5.43 0.77
N ASP A 12 9.15 5.72 1.57
CA ASP A 12 9.29 7.00 2.26
C ASP A 12 9.69 8.10 1.26
N ASP A 13 8.94 9.20 1.25
CA ASP A 13 9.12 10.25 0.25
C ASP A 13 10.35 11.14 0.49
N PHE A 14 10.85 11.22 1.73
CA PHE A 14 11.96 12.08 2.11
C PHE A 14 13.31 11.45 1.76
N ASN A 15 13.52 10.19 2.14
CA ASN A 15 14.80 9.49 1.93
C ASN A 15 14.74 8.43 0.80
N ARG A 16 13.57 8.21 0.19
CA ARG A 16 13.32 7.16 -0.84
C ARG A 16 13.57 5.74 -0.35
N GLU A 17 13.47 5.50 0.95
CA GLU A 17 13.57 4.16 1.53
C GLU A 17 12.35 3.31 1.17
N ALA A 18 12.59 2.08 0.74
CA ALA A 18 11.52 1.11 0.50
C ALA A 18 11.10 0.47 1.84
N LEU A 19 10.00 0.95 2.42
CA LEU A 19 9.46 0.43 3.68
C LEU A 19 8.84 -0.96 3.52
N GLY A 20 8.36 -1.30 2.32
CA GLY A 20 7.96 -2.66 2.01
C GLY A 20 7.30 -2.83 0.64
N ILE A 21 7.21 -4.09 0.20
CA ILE A 21 6.58 -4.49 -1.06
C ILE A 21 5.66 -5.70 -0.81
N ASP A 22 4.34 -5.53 -1.03
CA ASP A 22 3.39 -6.66 -1.04
C ASP A 22 3.16 -7.15 -2.47
N ILE A 23 3.39 -8.44 -2.71
CA ILE A 23 3.23 -9.07 -4.03
C ILE A 23 1.97 -9.94 -3.99
N ALA A 24 1.00 -9.62 -4.84
CA ALA A 24 -0.29 -10.30 -4.85
C ALA A 24 -0.89 -10.38 -6.24
N VAL A 25 -1.78 -11.34 -6.45
CA VAL A 25 -2.52 -11.45 -7.73
C VAL A 25 -3.62 -10.39 -7.86
N SER A 26 -4.15 -9.94 -6.72
CA SER A 26 -5.12 -8.85 -6.59
C SER A 26 -4.79 -8.07 -5.32
N LEU A 27 -5.08 -6.77 -5.34
CA LEU A 27 -4.81 -5.83 -4.26
C LEU A 27 -6.12 -5.15 -3.82
N PRO A 28 -7.07 -5.89 -3.20
CA PRO A 28 -8.29 -5.27 -2.68
C PRO A 28 -7.96 -4.34 -1.50
N ALA A 29 -8.79 -3.32 -1.28
CA ALA A 29 -8.58 -2.31 -0.24
C ALA A 29 -8.27 -2.90 1.14
N GLY A 30 -9.06 -3.88 1.61
CA GLY A 30 -8.81 -4.51 2.92
C GLY A 30 -7.46 -5.22 3.04
N ARG A 31 -6.88 -5.71 1.94
CA ARG A 31 -5.52 -6.27 1.95
C ARG A 31 -4.49 -5.16 2.11
N ILE A 32 -4.66 -4.07 1.36
CA ILE A 32 -3.77 -2.92 1.41
C ILE A 32 -3.80 -2.28 2.79
N THR A 33 -4.98 -2.04 3.38
CA THR A 33 -5.13 -1.47 4.73
C THR A 33 -4.38 -2.32 5.76
N ARG A 34 -4.62 -3.63 5.79
CA ARG A 34 -3.91 -4.54 6.72
C ARG A 34 -2.39 -4.53 6.53
N TYR A 35 -1.93 -4.36 5.29
CA TYR A 35 -0.51 -4.27 5.02
C TYR A 35 0.09 -2.95 5.51
N LEU A 36 -0.63 -1.83 5.34
CA LEU A 36 -0.25 -0.53 5.89
C LEU A 36 -0.23 -0.55 7.43
N ASP A 37 -1.22 -1.16 8.08
CA ASP A 37 -1.25 -1.30 9.55
C ASP A 37 -0.01 -2.04 10.06
N LYS A 38 0.36 -3.14 9.40
CA LYS A 38 1.59 -3.87 9.72
C LYS A 38 2.84 -3.01 9.56
N LEU A 39 2.96 -2.24 8.48
CA LEU A 39 4.10 -1.35 8.32
C LEU A 39 4.13 -0.25 9.39
N ALA A 40 2.97 0.27 9.77
CA ALA A 40 2.85 1.27 10.83
C ALA A 40 3.25 0.73 12.21
N GLU A 41 3.07 -0.57 12.48
CA GLU A 41 3.59 -1.19 13.72
C GLU A 41 5.12 -1.11 13.82
N TYR A 42 5.85 -1.17 12.70
CA TYR A 42 7.32 -1.10 12.67
C TYR A 42 7.87 0.32 12.52
N HIS A 43 7.20 1.16 11.72
CA HIS A 43 7.73 2.47 11.30
C HIS A 43 6.95 3.67 11.89
N GLY A 44 5.81 3.42 12.54
CA GLY A 44 4.85 4.45 12.93
C GLY A 44 3.91 4.86 11.79
N TYR A 45 2.82 5.57 12.14
CA TYR A 45 1.89 6.09 11.15
C TYR A 45 2.44 7.33 10.45
N PRO A 46 2.32 7.43 9.11
CA PRO A 46 2.77 8.61 8.39
C PRO A 46 1.84 9.81 8.65
N LEU A 47 2.40 11.02 8.66
CA LEU A 47 1.60 12.25 8.78
C LEU A 47 0.75 12.53 7.54
N LYS A 48 1.19 12.04 6.37
CA LYS A 48 0.51 12.18 5.09
C LYS A 48 0.79 10.96 4.23
N ILE A 49 -0.22 10.49 3.52
CA ILE A 49 -0.09 9.42 2.53
C ILE A 49 -0.27 10.05 1.15
N ARG A 50 0.71 9.86 0.27
CA ARG A 50 0.57 10.15 -1.15
C ARG A 50 0.37 8.83 -1.88
N VAL A 51 -0.66 8.78 -2.71
CA VAL A 51 -1.00 7.60 -3.49
C VAL A 51 -1.15 8.00 -4.94
N ASP A 52 -0.57 7.21 -5.85
CA ASP A 52 -0.81 7.38 -7.28
C ASP A 52 -2.22 6.87 -7.61
N ASN A 53 -2.95 7.58 -8.50
CA ASN A 53 -4.39 7.43 -8.77
C ASN A 53 -4.80 6.08 -9.41
N GLY A 54 -4.51 4.96 -8.76
CA GLY A 54 -5.07 3.66 -9.06
C GLY A 54 -6.52 3.55 -8.56
N PRO A 55 -7.42 2.85 -9.28
CA PRO A 55 -8.81 2.64 -8.86
C PRO A 55 -8.94 1.88 -7.53
N GLU A 56 -7.87 1.27 -7.04
CA GLU A 56 -7.81 0.61 -5.74
C GLU A 56 -7.97 1.58 -4.56
N PHE A 57 -7.63 2.86 -4.75
CA PHE A 57 -7.57 3.88 -3.68
C PHE A 57 -8.75 4.84 -3.66
N THR A 58 -9.72 4.68 -4.56
CA THR A 58 -10.93 5.51 -4.65
C THR A 58 -12.14 4.89 -3.91
N GLY A 59 -11.95 3.76 -3.24
CA GLY A 59 -13.00 3.07 -2.48
C GLY A 59 -13.23 3.67 -1.08
N LYS A 60 -14.48 3.60 -0.60
CA LYS A 60 -14.91 4.09 0.73
C LYS A 60 -14.05 3.59 1.91
N THR A 61 -13.39 2.44 1.76
CA THR A 61 -12.53 1.83 2.79
C THR A 61 -11.24 2.63 3.06
N PHE A 62 -10.77 3.46 2.13
CA PHE A 62 -9.57 4.30 2.34
C PHE A 62 -9.89 5.70 2.89
N ILE A 63 -11.16 6.10 2.88
CA ILE A 63 -11.63 7.44 3.29
C ILE A 63 -12.22 7.42 4.70
N SER A 64 -12.43 6.22 5.28
CA SER A 64 -13.07 6.02 6.58
C SER A 64 -12.06 5.92 7.73
#